data_AF-A0A442HHC2-F1
#
_entry.id   AF-A0A442HHC2-F1
#
_cell.length_a   1.000
_cell.length_b   1.000
_cell.length_c   1.000
_cell.angle_alpha   90.00
_cell.angle_beta   90.00
_cell.angle_gamma   90.00
#
_symmetry.space_group_name_H-M   'P 1'
#
loop_
_entity.id
_entity.type
_entity.pdbx_description
1 polymer ?
#
loop_
_entity_poly.entity_id
_entity_poly.type
_entity_poly.pdbx_seq_one_letter_code
_entity_poly.pdbx_strand_id
1 'polypeptide(L)'
;MGTWNSSPHPISDLRDWNSLGRLELRPSFQRKEVWNPAARIMLIDTILRQVPMPKMFLWNEVRNEHTHRQVIDGQQRISAILAFLRDEFALDEPYSGEFLGKKFSELPKEVKDSILLYKIDYNEATGFTEEEVREVYSRVNKYSMPLNRQELRRADFPGRFLELSTDLSLNEFLDASRVFTVGQRRRMGDVEFVSEILAGMLEGPQDKKGDLDYFYSRYAEWRPAEEAKVKEDFLAVIYDLESIFAPEKLSLAKTRFRQKSDFYSLFLTIYEFRTAGDSLAGKDLEPLRGDLRILDTNIAPESEIDVLSEYAIKCVSQANSVSSRSWRKNFLMDVLQGTYRGRKPDGTVRSKFESIAVQLERGGAQGKLFEKCIGCGEPLHNHTADGRELDWPVDTQVFQISNACWRMHGCRAGA
;
A
#
# COMPACT_ATOMS: atom_id res chain seq x y z
N MET A 1 -15.17 44.85 -10.09
CA MET A 1 -14.17 43.80 -9.81
C MET A 1 -14.74 42.93 -8.70
N GLY A 2 -14.68 41.60 -8.87
CA GLY A 2 -15.11 40.68 -7.82
C GLY A 2 -14.20 40.78 -6.60
N THR A 3 -14.74 40.53 -5.42
CA THR A 3 -14.03 40.57 -4.14
C THR A 3 -14.20 39.28 -3.37
N TRP A 4 -13.10 38.82 -2.75
CA TRP A 4 -13.10 37.71 -1.81
C TRP A 4 -12.95 38.27 -0.40
N ASN A 5 -13.88 37.93 0.49
CA ASN A 5 -13.81 38.34 1.89
C ASN A 5 -13.84 37.10 2.79
N SER A 6 -12.99 37.09 3.82
CA SER A 6 -13.12 36.10 4.90
C SER A 6 -14.05 36.64 5.96
N SER A 7 -15.03 35.83 6.36
CA SER A 7 -16.08 36.24 7.31
C SER A 7 -16.54 35.06 8.14
N PRO A 8 -16.57 35.19 9.48
CA PRO A 8 -17.14 34.17 10.35
C PRO A 8 -18.65 34.39 10.49
N HIS A 9 -19.45 33.33 10.31
CA HIS A 9 -20.89 33.35 10.58
C HIS A 9 -21.29 32.21 11.54
N PRO A 10 -22.13 32.48 12.55
CA PRO A 10 -22.64 31.45 13.44
C PRO A 10 -23.52 30.43 12.71
N ILE A 11 -23.66 29.23 13.25
CA ILE A 11 -24.58 28.20 12.73
C ILE A 11 -26.04 28.70 12.71
N SER A 12 -26.43 29.61 13.61
CA SER A 12 -27.73 30.27 13.56
C SER A 12 -27.97 30.98 12.21
N ASP A 13 -26.97 31.68 11.68
CA ASP A 13 -27.10 32.40 10.41
C ASP A 13 -27.27 31.40 9.26
N LEU A 14 -26.50 30.31 9.26
CA LEU A 14 -26.63 29.23 8.28
C LEU A 14 -28.04 28.63 8.29
N ARG A 15 -28.59 28.35 9.47
CA ARG A 15 -29.96 27.86 9.65
C ARG A 15 -30.97 28.85 9.10
N ASP A 16 -30.81 30.13 9.43
CA ASP A 16 -31.73 31.19 9.04
C ASP A 16 -31.69 31.41 7.51
N TRP A 17 -30.51 31.45 6.90
CA TRP A 17 -30.36 31.50 5.44
C TRP A 17 -31.04 30.32 4.73
N ASN A 18 -30.90 29.11 5.28
CA ASN A 18 -31.56 27.93 4.74
C ASN A 18 -33.10 28.03 4.86
N SER A 19 -33.62 28.44 6.03
CA SER A 19 -35.06 28.59 6.24
C SER A 19 -35.71 29.65 5.35
N LEU A 20 -34.96 30.70 4.99
CA LEU A 20 -35.41 31.79 4.12
C LEU A 20 -35.25 31.46 2.61
N GLY A 21 -34.75 30.26 2.26
CA GLY A 21 -34.46 29.90 0.87
C GLY A 21 -33.34 30.72 0.24
N ARG A 22 -32.43 31.27 1.07
CA ARG A 22 -31.30 32.12 0.65
C ARG A 22 -29.97 31.36 0.60
N LEU A 23 -30.00 30.05 0.84
CA LEU A 23 -28.85 29.15 0.75
C LEU A 23 -29.09 28.12 -0.35
N GLU A 24 -28.20 28.07 -1.33
CA GLU A 24 -28.25 27.14 -2.46
C GLU A 24 -27.10 26.14 -2.38
N LEU A 25 -27.42 24.87 -2.14
CA LEU A 25 -26.47 23.77 -2.30
C LEU A 25 -26.40 23.41 -3.77
N ARG A 26 -25.25 23.61 -4.44
CA ARG A 26 -25.08 23.36 -5.88
C ARG A 26 -24.30 22.06 -6.15
N PRO A 27 -24.96 20.96 -6.54
CA PRO A 27 -24.29 19.67 -6.75
C PRO A 27 -23.32 19.67 -7.94
N SER A 28 -23.48 20.58 -8.90
CA SER A 28 -22.71 20.60 -10.16
C SER A 28 -21.23 20.96 -9.99
N PHE A 29 -20.82 21.51 -8.84
CA PHE A 29 -19.42 21.82 -8.54
C PHE A 29 -18.68 20.66 -7.85
N GLN A 30 -19.33 19.54 -7.53
CA GLN A 30 -18.77 18.48 -6.69
C GLN A 30 -18.67 17.12 -7.41
N ARG A 31 -17.72 16.28 -6.95
CA ARG A 31 -17.76 14.83 -7.19
C ARG A 31 -18.84 14.21 -6.32
N LYS A 32 -19.54 13.17 -6.80
CA LYS A 32 -20.61 12.44 -6.09
C LYS A 32 -20.08 11.60 -4.89
N GLU A 33 -19.24 12.17 -4.04
CA GLU A 33 -18.83 11.52 -2.79
C GLU A 33 -19.78 11.94 -1.67
N VAL A 34 -20.54 10.96 -1.19
CA VAL A 34 -21.49 11.12 -0.08
C VAL A 34 -20.76 10.81 1.21
N TRP A 35 -20.83 11.71 2.20
CA TRP A 35 -20.29 11.42 3.53
C TRP A 35 -20.98 10.21 4.15
N ASN A 36 -20.19 9.28 4.68
CA ASN A 36 -20.73 8.17 5.45
C ASN A 36 -21.36 8.68 6.78
N PRO A 37 -22.25 7.91 7.43
CA PRO A 37 -22.90 8.33 8.67
C PRO A 37 -21.91 8.76 9.77
N ALA A 38 -20.81 8.01 9.93
CA ALA A 38 -19.76 8.30 10.92
C ALA A 38 -19.13 9.70 10.75
N ALA A 39 -18.86 10.12 9.52
CA ALA A 39 -18.28 11.44 9.24
C ALA A 39 -19.23 12.60 9.64
N ARG A 40 -20.54 12.43 9.42
CA ARG A 40 -21.54 13.44 9.82
C ARG A 40 -21.62 13.57 11.34
N ILE A 41 -21.50 12.45 12.07
CA ILE A 41 -21.49 12.42 13.53
C ILE A 41 -20.23 13.11 14.08
N MET A 42 -19.05 12.77 13.56
CA MET A 42 -17.78 13.37 14.01
C MET A 42 -17.69 14.87 13.71
N LEU A 43 -18.40 15.37 12.71
CA LEU A 43 -18.54 16.81 12.50
C LEU A 43 -19.30 17.49 13.65
N ILE A 44 -20.36 16.87 14.16
CA ILE A 44 -21.08 17.43 15.31
C ILE A 44 -20.21 17.35 16.57
N ASP A 45 -19.43 16.28 16.76
CA ASP A 45 -18.42 16.18 17.83
C ASP A 45 -17.41 17.34 17.77
N THR A 46 -16.91 17.65 16.57
CA THR A 46 -16.00 18.78 16.32
C THR A 46 -16.61 20.11 16.79
N ILE A 47 -17.89 20.35 16.48
CA ILE A 47 -18.63 21.55 16.88
C ILE A 47 -18.83 21.59 18.39
N LEU A 48 -19.24 20.47 19.00
CA LEU A 48 -19.41 20.34 20.46
C LEU A 48 -18.11 20.63 21.21
N ARG A 49 -16.97 20.20 20.66
CA ARG A 49 -15.63 20.42 21.22
C ARG A 49 -15.01 21.77 20.88
N GLN A 50 -15.72 22.64 20.15
CA GLN A 50 -15.23 23.94 19.69
C GLN A 50 -13.92 23.85 18.88
N VAL A 51 -13.72 22.74 18.16
CA VAL A 51 -12.53 22.52 17.34
C VAL A 51 -12.67 23.30 16.03
N PRO A 52 -11.69 24.12 15.63
CA PRO A 52 -11.76 24.89 14.39
C PRO A 52 -11.94 23.98 13.16
N MET A 53 -12.91 24.32 12.31
CA MET A 53 -13.16 23.63 11.05
C MET A 53 -12.44 24.33 9.88
N PRO A 54 -12.11 23.60 8.80
CA PRO A 54 -11.61 24.23 7.59
C PRO A 54 -12.59 25.29 7.06
N LYS A 55 -12.08 26.33 6.39
CA LYS A 55 -12.96 27.33 5.78
C LYS A 55 -13.90 26.71 4.75
N MET A 56 -15.08 27.29 4.59
CA MET A 56 -16.04 26.96 3.53
C MET A 56 -16.10 28.09 2.51
N PHE A 57 -16.57 27.80 1.30
CA PHE A 57 -16.59 28.77 0.22
C PHE A 57 -18.03 29.06 -0.22
N LEU A 58 -18.39 30.35 -0.23
CA LEU A 58 -19.68 30.83 -0.70
C LEU A 58 -19.48 31.76 -1.91
N TRP A 59 -20.42 31.68 -2.84
CA TRP A 59 -20.60 32.69 -3.88
C TRP A 59 -21.90 33.45 -3.61
N ASN A 60 -21.76 34.75 -3.41
CA ASN A 60 -22.85 35.64 -3.08
C ASN A 60 -23.36 36.36 -4.32
N GLU A 61 -24.67 36.33 -4.49
CA GLU A 61 -25.38 37.03 -5.55
C GLU A 61 -26.56 37.79 -4.95
N VAL A 62 -26.79 39.03 -5.38
CA VAL A 62 -27.97 39.78 -4.96
C VAL A 62 -29.08 39.55 -5.97
N ARG A 63 -30.19 38.94 -5.52
CA ARG A 63 -31.41 38.72 -6.30
C ARG A 63 -32.59 39.27 -5.53
N ASN A 64 -33.45 40.06 -6.17
CA ASN A 64 -34.63 40.66 -5.53
C ASN A 64 -34.30 41.36 -4.19
N GLU A 65 -33.25 42.20 -4.18
CA GLU A 65 -32.77 42.92 -2.98
C GLU A 65 -32.34 42.02 -1.80
N HIS A 66 -32.14 40.74 -2.05
CA HIS A 66 -31.69 39.77 -1.06
C HIS A 66 -30.40 39.10 -1.52
N THR A 67 -29.46 38.93 -0.60
CA THR A 67 -28.26 38.14 -0.87
C THR A 67 -28.63 36.65 -0.84
N HIS A 68 -28.33 35.95 -1.92
CA HIS A 68 -28.35 34.50 -2.03
C HIS A 68 -26.93 33.97 -1.95
N ARG A 69 -26.71 32.91 -1.17
CA ARG A 69 -25.41 32.27 -1.00
C ARG A 69 -25.42 30.91 -1.66
N GLN A 70 -24.56 30.73 -2.63
CA GLN A 70 -24.35 29.46 -3.29
C GLN A 70 -23.11 28.80 -2.68
N VAL A 71 -23.25 27.55 -2.23
CA VAL A 71 -22.16 26.83 -1.60
C VAL A 71 -21.26 26.23 -2.68
N ILE A 72 -20.02 26.72 -2.75
CA ILE A 72 -18.98 26.22 -3.67
C ILE A 72 -18.27 25.02 -3.02
N ASP A 73 -17.87 25.16 -1.75
CA ASP A 73 -17.21 24.14 -0.94
C ASP A 73 -17.90 24.00 0.43
N GLY A 74 -17.89 22.80 1.00
CA GLY A 74 -18.44 22.54 2.33
C GLY A 74 -19.90 22.08 2.34
N GLN A 75 -20.46 21.71 1.17
CA GLN A 75 -21.85 21.25 1.03
C GLN A 75 -22.19 20.09 1.97
N GLN A 76 -21.31 19.09 2.11
CA GLN A 76 -21.52 17.96 3.00
C GLN A 76 -21.55 18.39 4.47
N ARG A 77 -20.68 19.33 4.86
CA ARG A 77 -20.63 19.88 6.23
C ARG A 77 -21.89 20.65 6.57
N ILE A 78 -22.27 21.58 5.70
CA ILE A 78 -23.51 22.36 5.83
C ILE A 78 -24.72 21.43 5.89
N SER A 79 -24.79 20.43 5.00
CA SER A 79 -25.91 19.49 4.96
C SER A 79 -26.00 18.67 6.23
N ALA A 80 -24.87 18.18 6.75
CA ALA A 80 -24.82 17.42 8.00
C ALA A 80 -25.24 18.26 9.22
N ILE A 81 -24.76 19.51 9.31
CA ILE A 81 -25.17 20.45 10.36
C ILE A 81 -26.68 20.68 10.30
N LEU A 82 -27.20 21.05 9.13
CA LEU A 82 -28.63 21.31 8.94
C LEU A 82 -29.49 20.07 9.22
N ALA A 83 -29.03 18.87 8.85
CA ALA A 83 -29.69 17.60 9.14
C ALA A 83 -29.73 17.32 10.65
N PHE A 84 -28.64 17.57 11.36
CA PHE A 84 -28.60 17.42 12.82
C PHE A 84 -29.57 18.39 13.51
N LEU A 85 -29.57 19.67 13.10
CA LEU A 85 -30.52 20.68 13.63
C LEU A 85 -31.99 20.32 13.37
N ARG A 86 -32.27 19.43 12.41
CA ARG A 86 -33.61 18.91 12.09
C ARG A 86 -33.88 17.52 12.66
N ASP A 87 -33.06 17.04 13.60
CA ASP A 87 -33.23 15.74 14.25
C ASP A 87 -33.21 14.52 13.29
N GLU A 88 -32.55 14.66 12.12
CA GLU A 88 -32.46 13.60 11.11
C GLU A 88 -31.52 12.46 11.51
N PHE A 89 -30.60 12.69 12.46
CA PHE A 89 -29.74 11.66 13.05
C PHE A 89 -29.37 12.02 14.49
N ALA A 90 -28.91 11.03 15.26
CA ALA A 90 -28.44 11.18 16.63
C ALA A 90 -26.91 11.08 16.72
N LEU A 91 -26.34 11.50 17.85
CA LEU A 91 -24.92 11.33 18.17
C LEU A 91 -24.61 9.88 18.53
N ASP A 92 -24.63 8.98 17.56
CA ASP A 92 -24.31 7.54 17.73
C ASP A 92 -22.81 7.24 17.56
N GLU A 93 -22.38 5.98 17.65
CA GLU A 93 -21.00 5.59 17.36
C GLU A 93 -20.56 6.08 15.96
N PRO A 94 -19.36 6.70 15.81
CA PRO A 94 -18.22 6.66 16.73
C PRO A 94 -18.13 7.80 17.76
N TYR A 95 -19.19 8.60 17.96
CA TYR A 95 -19.20 9.58 19.05
C TYR A 95 -19.09 8.86 20.40
N SER A 96 -18.34 9.45 21.34
CA SER A 96 -18.04 8.84 22.64
C SER A 96 -18.17 9.83 23.82
N GLY A 97 -18.87 10.95 23.60
CA GLY A 97 -19.10 11.96 24.63
C GLY A 97 -20.39 11.78 25.43
N GLU A 98 -20.68 12.74 26.31
CA GLU A 98 -21.82 12.71 27.25
C GLU A 98 -23.22 12.75 26.61
N PHE A 99 -23.31 13.10 25.33
CA PHE A 99 -24.58 13.21 24.60
C PHE A 99 -24.86 12.01 23.67
N LEU A 100 -24.26 10.85 23.94
CA LEU A 100 -24.39 9.65 23.11
C LEU A 100 -25.87 9.27 22.94
N GLY A 101 -26.27 8.99 21.70
CA GLY A 101 -27.64 8.64 21.31
C GLY A 101 -28.63 9.80 21.29
N LYS A 102 -28.21 11.05 21.59
CA LYS A 102 -29.12 12.21 21.60
C LYS A 102 -29.19 12.89 20.23
N LYS A 103 -30.38 13.36 19.89
CA LYS A 103 -30.64 14.31 18.79
C LYS A 103 -30.53 15.75 19.27
N PHE A 104 -30.55 16.70 18.34
CA PHE A 104 -30.39 18.12 18.66
C PHE A 104 -31.46 18.62 19.64
N SER A 105 -32.73 18.26 19.44
CA SER A 105 -33.82 18.70 20.33
C SER A 105 -33.68 18.22 21.78
N GLU A 106 -33.04 17.07 21.98
CA GLU A 106 -32.83 16.39 23.26
C GLU A 106 -31.62 16.94 24.04
N LEU A 107 -30.83 17.85 23.45
CA LEU A 107 -29.70 18.48 24.10
C LEU A 107 -30.15 19.55 25.12
N PRO A 108 -29.37 19.76 26.21
CA PRO A 108 -29.56 20.89 27.11
C PRO A 108 -29.56 22.22 26.37
N LYS A 109 -30.27 23.22 26.91
CA LYS A 109 -30.41 24.52 26.26
C LYS A 109 -29.05 25.18 26.01
N GLU A 110 -28.17 25.11 27.00
CA GLU A 110 -26.82 25.69 26.97
C GLU A 110 -25.97 25.09 25.85
N VAL A 111 -26.13 23.78 25.61
CA VAL A 111 -25.43 23.05 24.54
C VAL A 111 -26.00 23.43 23.18
N LYS A 112 -27.33 23.54 23.04
CA LYS A 112 -27.97 24.02 21.81
C LYS A 112 -27.52 25.43 21.47
N ASP A 113 -27.48 26.31 22.46
CA ASP A 113 -27.03 27.69 22.30
C ASP A 113 -25.53 27.72 21.88
N SER A 114 -24.68 26.88 22.47
CA SER A 114 -23.28 26.72 22.08
C SER A 114 -23.11 26.25 20.63
N ILE A 115 -23.89 25.26 20.19
CA ILE A 115 -23.89 24.79 18.79
C ILE A 115 -24.32 25.93 17.86
N LEU A 116 -25.41 26.63 18.16
CA LEU A 116 -25.92 27.70 17.30
C LEU A 116 -24.96 28.89 17.20
N LEU A 117 -24.22 29.18 18.27
CA LEU A 117 -23.23 30.26 18.33
C LEU A 117 -21.86 29.87 17.75
N TYR A 118 -21.61 28.58 17.50
CA TYR A 118 -20.38 28.11 16.88
C TYR A 118 -20.19 28.82 15.53
N LYS A 119 -19.05 29.52 15.38
CA LYS A 119 -18.73 30.31 14.19
C LYS A 119 -18.01 29.47 13.17
N ILE A 120 -18.50 29.51 11.94
CA ILE A 120 -17.86 28.89 10.79
C ILE A 120 -17.22 29.98 9.95
N ASP A 121 -15.94 29.80 9.62
CA ASP A 121 -15.22 30.70 8.74
C ASP A 121 -15.57 30.42 7.27
N TYR A 122 -16.01 31.46 6.57
CA TYR A 122 -16.29 31.42 5.15
C TYR A 122 -15.31 32.29 4.37
N ASN A 123 -15.02 31.89 3.13
CA ASN A 123 -14.50 32.74 2.08
C ASN A 123 -15.64 33.05 1.11
N GLU A 124 -16.07 34.30 1.08
CA GLU A 124 -17.22 34.75 0.31
C GLU A 124 -16.79 35.52 -0.92
N ALA A 125 -17.15 35.00 -2.09
CA ALA A 125 -16.95 35.65 -3.38
C ALA A 125 -18.17 36.52 -3.70
N THR A 126 -17.96 37.78 -4.05
CA THR A 126 -19.03 38.68 -4.53
C THR A 126 -18.61 39.35 -5.83
N GLY A 127 -19.51 39.47 -6.80
CA GLY A 127 -19.24 40.16 -8.06
C GLY A 127 -18.32 39.41 -9.04
N PHE A 128 -18.23 38.09 -8.91
CA PHE A 128 -17.58 37.17 -9.85
C PHE A 128 -18.62 36.47 -10.73
N THR A 129 -18.22 36.07 -11.94
CA THR A 129 -19.02 35.15 -12.78
C THR A 129 -18.87 33.69 -12.29
N GLU A 130 -19.75 32.81 -12.78
CA GLU A 130 -19.70 31.40 -12.42
C GLU A 130 -18.38 30.72 -12.86
N GLU A 131 -17.86 31.10 -14.02
CA GLU A 131 -16.61 30.60 -14.58
C GLU A 131 -15.41 31.01 -13.72
N GLU A 132 -15.36 32.27 -13.27
CA GLU A 132 -14.29 32.79 -12.41
C GLU A 132 -14.25 32.09 -11.06
N VAL A 133 -15.43 31.89 -10.44
CA VAL A 133 -15.56 31.14 -9.18
C VAL A 133 -15.10 29.69 -9.35
N ARG A 134 -15.50 29.04 -10.45
CA ARG A 134 -15.10 27.66 -10.78
C ARG A 134 -13.58 27.53 -10.94
N GLU A 135 -12.95 28.51 -11.58
CA GLU A 135 -11.50 28.53 -11.77
C GLU A 135 -10.75 28.65 -10.43
N VAL A 136 -11.16 29.59 -9.57
CA VAL A 136 -10.57 29.76 -8.25
C VAL A 136 -10.74 28.52 -7.39
N TYR A 137 -11.93 27.92 -7.39
CA TYR A 137 -12.19 26.68 -6.67
C TYR A 137 -11.35 25.50 -7.17
N SER A 138 -11.21 25.37 -8.50
CA SER A 138 -10.32 24.37 -9.11
C SER A 138 -8.88 24.56 -8.65
N ARG A 139 -8.39 25.81 -8.59
CA ARG A 139 -7.05 26.13 -8.08
C ARG A 139 -6.90 25.75 -6.60
N VAL A 140 -7.83 26.14 -5.73
CA VAL A 140 -7.76 25.83 -4.29
C VAL A 140 -7.68 24.32 -4.07
N ASN A 141 -8.59 23.54 -4.65
CA ASN A 141 -8.57 22.07 -4.51
C ASN A 141 -7.35 21.41 -5.14
N LYS A 142 -6.84 21.96 -6.25
CA LYS A 142 -5.64 21.45 -6.90
C LYS A 142 -4.40 21.60 -6.01
N TYR A 143 -4.38 22.57 -5.10
CA TYR A 143 -3.27 22.83 -4.19
C TYR A 143 -3.52 22.38 -2.74
N SER A 144 -4.78 22.24 -2.29
CA SER A 144 -5.14 21.62 -1.02
C SER A 144 -5.31 20.10 -1.19
N MET A 145 -4.19 19.38 -1.34
CA MET A 145 -4.24 17.92 -1.40
C MET A 145 -4.70 17.36 -0.05
N PRO A 146 -5.78 16.56 0.01
CA PRO A 146 -6.20 15.92 1.25
C PRO A 146 -5.06 15.06 1.83
N LEU A 147 -5.01 14.94 3.15
CA LEU A 147 -4.09 14.01 3.81
C LEU A 147 -4.40 12.59 3.34
N ASN A 148 -3.35 11.81 3.09
CA ASN A 148 -3.51 10.39 2.78
C ASN A 148 -3.64 9.59 4.08
N ARG A 149 -3.95 8.30 3.97
CA ARG A 149 -4.14 7.45 5.14
C ARG A 149 -2.92 7.42 6.07
N GLN A 150 -1.71 7.47 5.53
CA GLN A 150 -0.51 7.43 6.36
C GLN A 150 -0.24 8.75 7.10
N GLU A 151 -0.54 9.89 6.48
CA GLU A 151 -0.44 11.19 7.15
C GLU A 151 -1.52 11.35 8.24
N LEU A 152 -2.71 10.78 8.02
CA LEU A 152 -3.73 10.66 9.06
C LEU A 152 -3.24 9.76 10.20
N ARG A 153 -2.70 8.58 9.90
CA ARG A 153 -2.15 7.67 10.93
C ARG A 153 -1.04 8.32 11.76
N ARG A 154 -0.19 9.13 11.15
CA ARG A 154 0.85 9.88 11.88
C ARG A 154 0.24 10.81 12.93
N ALA A 155 -0.92 11.39 12.65
CA ALA A 155 -1.65 12.25 13.60
C ALA A 155 -2.42 11.43 14.63
N ASP A 156 -3.12 10.37 14.19
CA ASP A 156 -4.05 9.60 15.00
C ASP A 156 -3.35 8.57 15.90
N PHE A 157 -2.18 8.07 15.51
CA PHE A 157 -1.45 7.00 16.20
C PHE A 157 0.04 7.33 16.41
N PRO A 158 0.37 8.28 17.31
CA PRO A 158 1.75 8.44 17.77
C PRO A 158 2.17 7.19 18.57
N GLY A 159 3.43 6.76 18.43
CA GLY A 159 3.95 5.61 19.19
C GLY A 159 5.16 4.95 18.56
N ARG A 160 5.69 3.93 19.25
CA ARG A 160 6.97 3.29 18.93
C ARG A 160 6.96 2.56 17.58
N PHE A 161 5.84 1.97 17.19
CA PHE A 161 5.70 1.37 15.86
C PHE A 161 5.87 2.41 14.73
N LEU A 162 5.27 3.59 14.84
CA LEU A 162 5.45 4.67 13.86
C LEU A 162 6.90 5.16 13.82
N GLU A 163 7.53 5.31 14.98
CA GLU A 163 8.95 5.71 15.09
C GLU A 163 9.86 4.69 14.42
N LEU A 164 9.69 3.40 14.71
CA LEU A 164 10.46 2.32 14.09
C LEU A 164 10.25 2.26 12.58
N SER A 165 8.99 2.32 12.11
CA SER A 165 8.69 2.33 10.67
C SER A 165 9.32 3.51 9.95
N THR A 166 9.33 4.68 10.61
CA THR A 166 9.95 5.89 10.07
C THR A 166 11.47 5.72 9.99
N ASP A 167 12.10 5.27 11.08
CA ASP A 167 13.55 5.02 11.13
C ASP A 167 14.00 4.01 10.06
N LEU A 168 13.33 2.87 9.95
CA LEU A 168 13.66 1.85 8.96
C LEU A 168 13.40 2.29 7.52
N SER A 169 12.44 3.18 7.28
CA SER A 169 12.17 3.73 5.93
C SER A 169 13.30 4.60 5.38
N LEU A 170 14.18 5.09 6.26
CA LEU A 170 15.36 5.90 5.93
C LEU A 170 16.59 5.05 5.58
N ASN A 171 16.48 3.72 5.60
CA ASN A 171 17.59 2.85 5.26
C ASN A 171 18.07 3.10 3.81
N GLU A 172 19.38 3.28 3.62
CA GLU A 172 20.00 3.67 2.34
C GLU A 172 19.75 2.66 1.21
N PHE A 173 19.61 1.37 1.53
CA PHE A 173 19.27 0.34 0.54
C PHE A 173 17.89 0.59 -0.08
N LEU A 174 16.90 1.04 0.70
CA LEU A 174 15.56 1.36 0.19
C LEU A 174 15.58 2.56 -0.76
N ASP A 175 16.52 3.50 -0.56
CA ASP A 175 16.78 4.59 -1.52
C ASP A 175 17.47 4.09 -2.78
N ALA A 176 18.55 3.33 -2.64
CA ALA A 176 19.33 2.81 -3.76
C ALA A 176 18.51 1.88 -4.67
N SER A 177 17.61 1.09 -4.07
CA SER A 177 16.73 0.13 -4.75
C SER A 177 15.60 0.77 -5.58
N ARG A 178 15.34 2.08 -5.41
CA ARG A 178 14.27 2.82 -6.12
C ARG A 178 12.88 2.18 -6.02
N VAL A 179 12.58 1.55 -4.88
CA VAL A 179 11.24 1.03 -4.55
C VAL A 179 10.23 2.19 -4.39
N PHE A 180 10.73 3.36 -3.98
CA PHE A 180 9.93 4.57 -3.77
C PHE A 180 10.39 5.72 -4.67
N THR A 181 9.42 6.50 -5.13
CA THR A 181 9.70 7.80 -5.77
C THR A 181 9.81 8.90 -4.71
N VAL A 182 10.46 10.01 -5.06
CA VAL A 182 10.55 11.21 -4.20
C VAL A 182 9.16 11.69 -3.77
N GLY A 183 8.17 11.64 -4.67
CA GLY A 183 6.78 12.01 -4.37
C GLY A 183 6.12 11.09 -3.35
N GLN A 184 6.39 9.78 -3.41
CA GLN A 184 5.89 8.83 -2.42
C GLN A 184 6.50 9.08 -1.05
N ARG A 185 7.82 9.31 -0.96
CA ARG A 185 8.49 9.61 0.32
C ARG A 185 7.98 10.90 0.96
N ARG A 186 7.79 11.96 0.18
CA ARG A 186 7.20 13.24 0.66
C ARG A 186 5.83 13.09 1.31
N ARG A 187 5.09 12.05 0.91
CA ARG A 187 3.75 11.73 1.38
C ARG A 187 3.75 10.48 2.29
N MET A 188 4.90 10.12 2.86
CA MET A 188 5.08 8.98 3.77
C MET A 188 4.68 7.61 3.19
N GLY A 189 4.64 7.46 1.87
CA GLY A 189 4.29 6.20 1.21
C GLY A 189 5.37 5.11 1.30
N ASP A 190 6.56 5.48 1.74
CA ASP A 190 7.65 4.63 2.20
C ASP A 190 7.41 4.14 3.63
N VAL A 191 7.10 5.04 4.56
CA VAL A 191 6.73 4.70 5.94
C VAL A 191 5.54 3.74 5.97
N GLU A 192 4.48 4.02 5.19
CA GLU A 192 3.32 3.12 5.09
C GLU A 192 3.74 1.71 4.64
N PHE A 193 4.61 1.62 3.64
CA PHE A 193 5.02 0.33 3.10
C PHE A 193 5.96 -0.44 4.03
N VAL A 194 6.86 0.25 4.72
CA VAL A 194 7.69 -0.35 5.78
C VAL A 194 6.81 -0.85 6.92
N SER A 195 5.79 -0.09 7.33
CA SER A 195 4.79 -0.56 8.29
C SER A 195 4.06 -1.82 7.81
N GLU A 196 3.72 -1.92 6.52
CA GLU A 196 3.15 -3.16 5.96
C GLU A 196 4.13 -4.34 6.04
N ILE A 197 5.43 -4.13 5.79
CA ILE A 197 6.46 -5.18 5.94
C ILE A 197 6.59 -5.62 7.40
N LEU A 198 6.66 -4.67 8.35
CA LEU A 198 6.75 -4.97 9.78
C LEU A 198 5.53 -5.75 10.27
N ALA A 199 4.32 -5.35 9.85
CA ALA A 199 3.11 -6.13 10.10
C ALA A 199 3.23 -7.56 9.56
N GLY A 200 3.77 -7.70 8.35
CA GLY A 200 4.09 -8.99 7.72
C GLY A 200 5.09 -9.86 8.51
N MET A 201 6.08 -9.25 9.15
CA MET A 201 7.06 -9.95 9.97
C MET A 201 6.48 -10.42 11.32
N LEU A 202 5.60 -9.60 11.90
CA LEU A 202 5.00 -9.86 13.21
C LEU A 202 3.90 -10.91 13.17
N GLU A 203 3.00 -10.82 12.19
CA GLU A 203 1.77 -11.63 12.15
C GLU A 203 1.54 -12.30 10.79
N GLY A 204 2.54 -12.29 9.90
CA GLY A 204 2.44 -12.87 8.56
C GLY A 204 1.72 -11.97 7.54
N PRO A 205 1.62 -12.40 6.26
CA PRO A 205 1.02 -11.59 5.21
C PRO A 205 -0.42 -11.14 5.51
N GLN A 206 -0.68 -9.83 5.44
CA GLN A 206 -2.00 -9.22 5.72
C GLN A 206 -2.68 -8.70 4.44
N ASP A 207 -4.00 -8.48 4.47
CA ASP A 207 -4.71 -7.73 3.43
C ASP A 207 -4.40 -6.24 3.60
N LYS A 208 -4.06 -5.50 2.54
CA LYS A 208 -3.84 -4.04 2.66
C LYS A 208 -5.08 -3.27 3.12
N LYS A 209 -6.28 -3.84 2.94
CA LYS A 209 -7.54 -3.24 3.43
C LYS A 209 -7.78 -3.47 4.92
N GLY A 210 -7.09 -4.45 5.53
CA GLY A 210 -7.14 -4.71 6.97
C GLY A 210 -6.03 -3.98 7.73
N ASP A 211 -6.39 -3.44 8.89
CA ASP A 211 -5.60 -3.46 10.13
C ASP A 211 -4.21 -2.82 10.22
N LEU A 212 -3.71 -2.04 9.25
CA LEU A 212 -2.48 -1.28 9.54
C LEU A 212 -2.66 -0.37 10.77
N ASP A 213 -3.84 0.24 10.92
CA ASP A 213 -4.25 1.04 12.08
C ASP A 213 -4.25 0.21 13.37
N TYR A 214 -4.60 -1.07 13.29
CA TYR A 214 -4.49 -2.02 14.39
C TYR A 214 -3.04 -2.24 14.82
N PHE A 215 -2.10 -2.41 13.88
CA PHE A 215 -0.67 -2.52 14.22
C PHE A 215 -0.14 -1.24 14.88
N TYR A 216 -0.52 -0.07 14.36
CA TYR A 216 -0.16 1.21 14.97
C TYR A 216 -0.69 1.33 16.41
N SER A 217 -1.92 0.89 16.67
CA SER A 217 -2.52 0.91 18.00
C SER A 217 -1.90 -0.15 18.93
N ARG A 218 -1.81 -1.40 18.48
CA ARG A 218 -1.31 -2.55 19.25
C ARG A 218 0.15 -2.40 19.66
N TYR A 219 0.97 -1.84 18.77
CA TYR A 219 2.40 -1.67 18.97
C TYR A 219 2.78 -0.19 19.21
N ALA A 220 1.81 0.65 19.61
CA ALA A 220 2.08 2.01 20.08
C ALA A 220 3.06 1.99 21.26
N GLU A 221 2.87 1.02 22.17
CA GLU A 221 3.78 0.68 23.24
C GLU A 221 3.99 -0.85 23.28
N TRP A 222 5.23 -1.28 23.06
CA TRP A 222 5.65 -2.69 23.10
C TRP A 222 7.02 -2.79 23.75
N ARG A 223 7.43 -4.01 24.17
CA ARG A 223 8.63 -4.17 24.98
C ARG A 223 9.88 -3.77 24.19
N PRO A 224 10.82 -2.99 24.77
CA PRO A 224 12.03 -2.57 24.05
C PRO A 224 12.85 -3.73 23.46
N ALA A 225 12.87 -4.89 24.11
CA ALA A 225 13.54 -6.08 23.60
C ALA A 225 12.86 -6.67 22.35
N GLU A 226 11.52 -6.64 22.30
CA GLU A 226 10.75 -7.12 21.13
C GLU A 226 10.97 -6.17 19.94
N GLU A 227 10.89 -4.86 20.17
CA GLU A 227 11.21 -3.85 19.14
C GLU A 227 12.63 -3.98 18.60
N ALA A 228 13.62 -4.11 19.50
CA ALA A 228 15.02 -4.25 19.12
C ALA A 228 15.23 -5.51 18.28
N LYS A 229 14.55 -6.61 18.62
CA LYS A 229 14.63 -7.86 17.87
C LYS A 229 14.04 -7.71 16.46
N VAL A 230 12.85 -7.12 16.35
CA VAL A 230 12.21 -6.85 15.03
C VAL A 230 13.10 -5.95 14.17
N LYS A 231 13.69 -4.92 14.76
CA LYS A 231 14.65 -4.04 14.08
C LYS A 231 15.89 -4.81 13.59
N GLU A 232 16.48 -5.64 14.44
CA GLU A 232 17.62 -6.50 14.09
C GLU A 232 17.27 -7.41 12.92
N ASP A 233 16.14 -8.12 12.99
CA ASP A 233 15.71 -9.05 11.95
C ASP A 233 15.42 -8.34 10.62
N PHE A 234 14.81 -7.14 10.67
CA PHE A 234 14.60 -6.31 9.47
C PHE A 234 15.92 -5.95 8.80
N LEU A 235 16.89 -5.45 9.56
CA LEU A 235 18.21 -5.07 9.03
C LEU A 235 18.99 -6.28 8.50
N ALA A 236 18.82 -7.43 9.13
CA ALA A 236 19.42 -8.68 8.68
C ALA A 236 18.86 -9.15 7.33
N VAL A 237 17.57 -8.92 7.06
CA VAL A 237 16.96 -9.13 5.73
C VAL A 237 17.50 -8.13 4.71
N ILE A 238 17.65 -6.85 5.09
CA ILE A 238 18.27 -5.84 4.22
C ILE A 238 19.69 -6.24 3.82
N TYR A 239 20.49 -6.76 4.75
CA TYR A 239 21.85 -7.25 4.48
C TYR A 239 21.87 -8.39 3.43
N ASP A 240 20.93 -9.33 3.51
CA ASP A 240 20.81 -10.39 2.51
C ASP A 240 20.34 -9.84 1.15
N LEU A 241 19.42 -8.87 1.14
CA LEU A 241 18.99 -8.18 -0.07
C LEU A 241 20.16 -7.43 -0.72
N GLU A 242 21.00 -6.74 0.05
CA GLU A 242 22.22 -6.09 -0.44
C GLU A 242 23.20 -7.10 -1.04
N SER A 243 23.36 -8.26 -0.40
CA SER A 243 24.24 -9.33 -0.87
C SER A 243 23.72 -9.94 -2.18
N ILE A 244 22.43 -10.25 -2.26
CA ILE A 244 21.80 -10.81 -3.47
C ILE A 244 21.84 -9.80 -4.62
N PHE A 245 21.45 -8.55 -4.35
CA PHE A 245 21.31 -7.48 -5.34
C PHE A 245 22.49 -6.51 -5.36
N ALA A 246 23.70 -7.04 -5.19
CA ALA A 246 24.92 -6.26 -5.28
C ALA A 246 24.94 -5.47 -6.62
N PRO A 247 25.08 -4.13 -6.62
CA PRO A 247 24.84 -3.29 -7.80
C PRO A 247 25.64 -3.67 -9.06
N GLU A 248 26.85 -4.19 -8.86
CA GLU A 248 27.76 -4.65 -9.91
C GLU A 248 27.40 -6.02 -10.50
N LYS A 249 26.50 -6.78 -9.85
CA LYS A 249 26.06 -8.13 -10.27
C LYS A 249 24.60 -8.17 -10.71
N LEU A 250 23.71 -7.59 -9.91
CA LEU A 250 22.26 -7.55 -10.16
C LEU A 250 21.64 -6.36 -9.39
N SER A 251 21.63 -5.18 -10.00
CA SER A 251 21.04 -3.99 -9.36
C SER A 251 19.51 -4.12 -9.23
N LEU A 252 18.99 -4.19 -8.00
CA LEU A 252 17.55 -4.28 -7.72
C LEU A 252 16.75 -3.17 -8.43
N ALA A 253 17.28 -1.95 -8.44
CA ALA A 253 16.65 -0.78 -9.07
C ALA A 253 16.41 -0.92 -10.58
N LYS A 254 17.08 -1.86 -11.24
CA LYS A 254 16.92 -2.15 -12.67
C LYS A 254 16.06 -3.38 -12.95
N THR A 255 15.59 -4.06 -11.91
CA THR A 255 14.75 -5.27 -12.01
C THR A 255 13.30 -4.98 -11.62
N ARG A 256 12.42 -5.92 -11.91
CA ARG A 256 11.04 -5.99 -11.43
C ARG A 256 10.95 -6.00 -9.91
N PHE A 257 11.98 -6.48 -9.20
CA PHE A 257 11.91 -6.65 -7.75
C PHE A 257 11.87 -5.30 -7.01
N ARG A 258 12.04 -4.18 -7.70
CA ARG A 258 11.74 -2.83 -7.17
C ARG A 258 10.25 -2.54 -7.04
N GLN A 259 9.40 -3.30 -7.73
CA GLN A 259 7.95 -3.14 -7.63
C GLN A 259 7.50 -3.58 -6.24
N LYS A 260 6.64 -2.78 -5.61
CA LYS A 260 6.21 -2.98 -4.22
C LYS A 260 5.67 -4.38 -3.93
N SER A 261 4.92 -4.95 -4.87
CA SER A 261 4.32 -6.26 -4.73
C SER A 261 5.42 -7.33 -4.65
N ASP A 262 6.36 -7.34 -5.60
CA ASP A 262 7.52 -8.23 -5.64
C ASP A 262 8.41 -8.04 -4.41
N PHE A 263 8.80 -6.80 -4.12
CA PHE A 263 9.67 -6.45 -2.99
C PHE A 263 9.11 -6.96 -1.66
N TYR A 264 7.83 -6.73 -1.39
CA TYR A 264 7.16 -7.20 -0.18
C TYR A 264 7.28 -8.72 -0.02
N SER A 265 7.01 -9.46 -1.10
CA SER A 265 7.01 -10.92 -1.07
C SER A 265 8.42 -11.47 -0.89
N LEU A 266 9.39 -10.86 -1.57
CA LEU A 266 10.80 -11.20 -1.46
C LEU A 266 11.37 -10.92 -0.07
N PHE A 267 11.02 -9.77 0.52
CA PHE A 267 11.43 -9.41 1.87
C PHE A 267 10.95 -10.44 2.89
N LEU A 268 9.66 -10.79 2.87
CA LEU A 268 9.10 -11.77 3.80
C LEU A 268 9.63 -13.20 3.57
N THR A 269 9.97 -13.53 2.32
CA THR A 269 10.62 -14.81 1.98
C THR A 269 11.99 -14.91 2.64
N ILE A 270 12.82 -13.87 2.51
CA ILE A 270 14.15 -13.82 3.13
C ILE A 270 14.03 -13.84 4.66
N TYR A 271 13.09 -13.07 5.21
CA TYR A 271 12.80 -13.07 6.65
C TYR A 271 12.48 -14.48 7.17
N GLU A 272 11.67 -15.25 6.45
CA GLU A 272 11.31 -16.62 6.81
C GLU A 272 12.51 -17.58 6.81
N PHE A 273 13.41 -17.47 5.83
CA PHE A 273 14.66 -18.22 5.84
C PHE A 273 15.54 -17.86 7.04
N ARG A 274 15.73 -16.58 7.32
CA ARG A 274 16.58 -16.13 8.43
C ARG A 274 16.03 -16.57 9.79
N THR A 275 14.72 -16.45 9.98
CA THR A 275 14.05 -16.91 11.22
C THR A 275 14.05 -18.42 11.38
N ALA A 276 14.10 -19.17 10.27
CA ALA A 276 14.33 -20.62 10.28
C ALA A 276 15.80 -21.00 10.56
N GLY A 277 16.72 -20.03 10.64
CA GLY A 277 18.15 -20.25 10.87
C GLY A 277 18.95 -20.55 9.59
N ASP A 278 18.35 -20.39 8.41
CA ASP A 278 19.05 -20.52 7.13
C ASP A 278 19.92 -19.28 6.85
N SER A 279 21.00 -19.43 6.07
CA SER A 279 21.98 -18.36 5.82
C SER A 279 22.58 -18.41 4.42
N LEU A 280 22.97 -17.23 3.91
CA LEU A 280 23.74 -17.05 2.69
C LEU A 280 25.27 -17.08 2.90
N ALA A 281 25.74 -17.10 4.14
CA ALA A 281 27.17 -17.01 4.44
C ALA A 281 27.98 -18.13 3.74
N GLY A 282 29.01 -17.74 2.99
CA GLY A 282 29.91 -18.66 2.29
C GLY A 282 29.33 -19.31 1.02
N LYS A 283 28.16 -18.87 0.55
CA LYS A 283 27.50 -19.46 -0.63
C LYS A 283 27.73 -18.64 -1.89
N ASP A 284 27.84 -19.32 -3.01
CA ASP A 284 27.82 -18.67 -4.32
C ASP A 284 26.40 -18.19 -4.64
N LEU A 285 26.27 -16.88 -4.87
CA LEU A 285 24.98 -16.23 -5.16
C LEU A 285 24.71 -16.10 -6.66
N GLU A 286 25.67 -16.38 -7.55
CA GLU A 286 25.43 -16.21 -8.99
C GLU A 286 24.33 -17.13 -9.55
N PRO A 287 24.22 -18.41 -9.14
CA PRO A 287 23.09 -19.24 -9.53
C PRO A 287 21.75 -18.63 -9.10
N LEU A 288 21.65 -18.10 -7.87
CA LEU A 288 20.42 -17.43 -7.43
C LEU A 288 20.12 -16.18 -8.26
N ARG A 289 21.15 -15.37 -8.55
CA ARG A 289 21.00 -14.20 -9.43
C ARG A 289 20.59 -14.61 -10.85
N GLY A 290 21.03 -15.77 -11.33
CA GLY A 290 20.57 -16.36 -12.59
C GLY A 290 19.07 -16.60 -12.60
N ASP A 291 18.54 -17.25 -11.56
CA ASP A 291 17.10 -17.49 -11.41
C ASP A 291 16.32 -16.17 -11.32
N LEU A 292 16.82 -15.21 -10.54
CA LEU A 292 16.20 -13.88 -10.45
C LEU A 292 16.19 -13.14 -11.80
N ARG A 293 17.20 -13.30 -12.65
CA ARG A 293 17.21 -12.74 -14.03
C ARG A 293 16.18 -13.43 -14.93
N ILE A 294 15.99 -14.75 -14.79
CA ILE A 294 14.93 -15.50 -15.48
C ILE A 294 13.57 -14.94 -15.07
N LEU A 295 13.33 -14.77 -13.78
CA LEU A 295 12.09 -14.21 -13.25
C LEU A 295 11.86 -12.75 -13.69
N ASP A 296 12.90 -11.93 -13.64
CA ASP A 296 12.88 -10.53 -14.10
C ASP A 296 12.42 -10.40 -15.55
N THR A 297 12.97 -11.25 -16.41
CA THR A 297 12.71 -11.24 -17.86
C THR A 297 11.35 -11.81 -18.20
N ASN A 298 10.93 -12.89 -17.52
CA ASN A 298 9.84 -13.73 -18.01
C ASN A 298 8.51 -13.60 -17.26
N ILE A 299 8.43 -13.01 -16.04
CA ILE A 299 7.11 -12.80 -15.44
C ILE A 299 6.39 -11.59 -16.06
N ALA A 300 5.39 -11.90 -16.86
CA ALA A 300 4.44 -10.98 -17.45
C ALA A 300 3.09 -11.69 -17.53
N PRO A 301 1.94 -10.99 -17.50
CA PRO A 301 0.63 -11.64 -17.66
C PRO A 301 0.53 -12.54 -18.91
N GLU A 302 1.22 -12.16 -19.97
CA GLU A 302 1.33 -12.84 -21.26
C GLU A 302 2.49 -13.83 -21.38
N SER A 303 3.17 -14.16 -20.27
CA SER A 303 4.29 -15.11 -20.26
C SER A 303 3.88 -16.46 -20.86
N GLU A 304 4.74 -17.02 -21.70
CA GLU A 304 4.61 -18.40 -22.19
C GLU A 304 4.93 -19.44 -21.10
N ILE A 305 5.36 -18.99 -19.92
CA ILE A 305 5.62 -19.84 -18.76
C ILE A 305 4.45 -19.69 -17.79
N ASP A 306 3.59 -20.72 -17.72
CA ASP A 306 2.30 -20.68 -17.02
C ASP A 306 2.40 -20.13 -15.59
N VAL A 307 3.35 -20.65 -14.81
CA VAL A 307 3.53 -20.24 -13.40
C VAL A 307 4.03 -18.79 -13.26
N LEU A 308 4.76 -18.28 -14.26
CA LEU A 308 5.22 -16.89 -14.27
C LEU A 308 4.11 -15.94 -14.74
N SER A 309 3.24 -16.38 -15.65
CA SER A 309 1.98 -15.68 -15.95
C SER A 309 1.10 -15.57 -14.71
N GLU A 310 0.89 -16.68 -13.99
CA GLU A 310 0.14 -16.68 -12.73
C GLU A 310 0.77 -15.71 -11.71
N TYR A 311 2.09 -15.75 -11.54
CA TYR A 311 2.79 -14.84 -10.64
C TYR A 311 2.54 -13.37 -11.02
N ALA A 312 2.57 -13.04 -12.31
CA ALA A 312 2.32 -11.69 -12.79
C ALA A 312 0.89 -11.24 -12.49
N ILE A 313 -0.08 -12.13 -12.70
CA ILE A 313 -1.49 -11.89 -12.35
C ILE A 313 -1.62 -11.62 -10.84
N LYS A 314 -0.95 -12.39 -9.98
CA LYS A 314 -0.93 -12.15 -8.53
C LYS A 314 -0.24 -10.84 -8.12
N CYS A 315 0.57 -10.24 -9.01
CA CYS A 315 1.17 -8.93 -8.79
C CYS A 315 0.27 -7.75 -9.17
N VAL A 316 -0.77 -7.99 -9.97
CA VAL A 316 -1.67 -6.92 -10.47
C VAL A 316 -3.11 -7.08 -9.96
N SER A 317 -3.66 -8.29 -10.03
CA SER A 317 -5.01 -8.61 -9.60
C SER A 317 -5.02 -8.93 -8.11
N GLN A 318 -5.73 -8.12 -7.33
CA GLN A 318 -5.78 -8.25 -5.87
C GLN A 318 -4.37 -8.39 -5.26
N ALA A 319 -3.40 -7.63 -5.77
CA ALA A 319 -1.98 -7.79 -5.43
C ALA A 319 -1.69 -7.74 -3.93
N ASN A 320 -2.52 -6.99 -3.21
CA ASN A 320 -2.40 -6.78 -1.78
C ASN A 320 -3.29 -7.68 -0.93
N SER A 321 -3.89 -8.73 -1.51
CA SER A 321 -4.62 -9.69 -0.70
C SER A 321 -3.67 -10.64 0.03
N VAL A 322 -4.09 -11.17 1.18
CA VAL A 322 -3.34 -12.22 1.90
C VAL A 322 -3.04 -13.39 0.99
N SER A 323 -4.02 -13.82 0.19
CA SER A 323 -3.88 -14.95 -0.74
C SER A 323 -2.81 -14.71 -1.81
N SER A 324 -2.82 -13.55 -2.46
CA SER A 324 -1.84 -13.20 -3.50
C SER A 324 -0.45 -12.95 -2.91
N ARG A 325 -0.36 -12.36 -1.72
CA ARG A 325 0.92 -12.15 -1.01
C ARG A 325 1.53 -13.49 -0.58
N SER A 326 0.74 -14.37 0.02
CA SER A 326 1.19 -15.68 0.48
C SER A 326 1.61 -16.58 -0.67
N TRP A 327 0.86 -16.58 -1.78
CA TRP A 327 1.22 -17.35 -2.96
C TRP A 327 2.57 -16.91 -3.54
N ARG A 328 2.80 -15.59 -3.68
CA ARG A 328 4.06 -15.06 -4.23
C ARG A 328 5.24 -15.30 -3.29
N LYS A 329 5.04 -15.14 -1.97
CA LYS A 329 6.03 -15.50 -0.95
C LYS A 329 6.42 -16.98 -1.10
N ASN A 330 5.45 -17.90 -1.16
CA ASN A 330 5.73 -19.34 -1.26
C ASN A 330 6.42 -19.71 -2.58
N PHE A 331 6.05 -19.08 -3.70
CA PHE A 331 6.77 -19.26 -4.96
C PHE A 331 8.23 -18.79 -4.85
N LEU A 332 8.49 -17.63 -4.23
CA LEU A 332 9.85 -17.16 -4.03
C LEU A 332 10.63 -18.02 -3.03
N MET A 333 9.98 -18.59 -2.00
CA MET A 333 10.58 -19.60 -1.12
C MET A 333 11.09 -20.78 -1.93
N ASP A 334 10.30 -21.29 -2.88
CA ASP A 334 10.72 -22.41 -3.73
C ASP A 334 11.99 -22.10 -4.53
N VAL A 335 12.10 -20.87 -5.05
CA VAL A 335 13.26 -20.38 -5.82
C VAL A 335 14.50 -20.21 -4.92
N LEU A 336 14.35 -19.50 -3.79
CA LEU A 336 15.46 -19.14 -2.93
C LEU A 336 16.00 -20.31 -2.09
N GLN A 337 15.18 -21.33 -1.81
CA GLN A 337 15.55 -22.38 -0.85
C GLN A 337 16.83 -23.14 -1.22
N GLY A 338 17.09 -23.37 -2.51
CA GLY A 338 18.24 -24.18 -2.91
C GLY A 338 19.56 -23.49 -2.60
N THR A 339 19.57 -22.15 -2.56
CA THR A 339 20.70 -21.36 -2.08
C THR A 339 20.67 -21.27 -0.56
N TYR A 340 19.56 -20.88 0.06
CA TYR A 340 19.49 -20.71 1.53
C TYR A 340 19.70 -22.00 2.33
N ARG A 341 19.27 -23.15 1.83
CA ARG A 341 19.38 -24.45 2.51
C ARG A 341 20.58 -25.27 2.03
N GLY A 342 21.10 -25.01 0.84
CA GLY A 342 22.22 -25.77 0.26
C GLY A 342 21.87 -27.25 0.07
N ARG A 343 20.62 -27.55 -0.27
CA ARG A 343 20.12 -28.92 -0.51
C ARG A 343 19.29 -28.94 -1.79
N LYS A 344 19.28 -30.11 -2.45
CA LYS A 344 18.45 -30.33 -3.64
C LYS A 344 16.97 -30.05 -3.31
N PRO A 345 16.23 -29.38 -4.21
CA PRO A 345 14.79 -29.24 -4.07
C PRO A 345 14.11 -30.60 -3.95
N ASP A 346 13.01 -30.66 -3.19
CA ASP A 346 12.17 -31.84 -3.15
C ASP A 346 11.48 -32.11 -4.50
N GLY A 347 10.79 -33.25 -4.62
CA GLY A 347 10.13 -33.63 -5.87
C GLY A 347 9.10 -32.60 -6.36
N THR A 348 8.37 -31.95 -5.46
CA THR A 348 7.35 -30.96 -5.83
C THR A 348 7.98 -29.71 -6.43
N VAL A 349 9.02 -29.18 -5.79
CA VAL A 349 9.71 -27.98 -6.29
C VAL A 349 10.54 -28.29 -7.53
N ARG A 350 11.20 -29.46 -7.57
CA ARG A 350 11.91 -29.92 -8.75
C ARG A 350 10.99 -30.02 -9.96
N SER A 351 9.80 -30.62 -9.84
CA SER A 351 8.85 -30.70 -10.95
C SER A 351 8.35 -29.33 -11.41
N LYS A 352 8.22 -28.36 -10.49
CA LYS A 352 7.94 -26.97 -10.84
C LYS A 352 9.08 -26.35 -11.66
N PHE A 353 10.32 -26.56 -11.24
CA PHE A 353 11.51 -26.08 -11.96
C PHE A 353 11.66 -26.75 -13.33
N GLU A 354 11.38 -28.05 -13.43
CA GLU A 354 11.34 -28.78 -14.71
C GLU A 354 10.31 -28.18 -15.66
N SER A 355 9.10 -27.89 -15.17
CA SER A 355 8.06 -27.25 -15.97
C SER A 355 8.50 -25.88 -16.49
N ILE A 356 9.13 -25.05 -15.65
CA ILE A 356 9.71 -23.75 -16.06
C ILE A 356 10.79 -23.97 -17.12
N ALA A 357 11.73 -24.90 -16.90
CA ALA A 357 12.84 -25.17 -17.81
C ALA A 357 12.35 -25.66 -19.18
N VAL A 358 11.38 -26.58 -19.23
CA VAL A 358 10.79 -27.05 -20.49
C VAL A 358 10.11 -25.92 -21.26
N GLN A 359 9.39 -25.04 -20.56
CA GLN A 359 8.70 -23.92 -21.20
C GLN A 359 9.67 -22.84 -21.70
N LEU A 360 10.76 -22.57 -20.94
CA LEU A 360 11.87 -21.71 -21.38
C LEU A 360 12.55 -22.22 -22.67
N GLU A 361 12.64 -23.54 -22.83
CA GLU A 361 13.23 -24.19 -24.01
C GLU A 361 12.35 -24.10 -25.27
N ARG A 362 11.02 -24.10 -25.07
CA ARG A 362 10.03 -24.09 -26.16
C ARG A 362 9.72 -22.68 -26.64
N GLY A 363 9.64 -21.73 -25.71
CA GLY A 363 9.49 -20.31 -26.04
C GLY A 363 10.81 -19.73 -26.50
N GLY A 364 10.81 -18.73 -27.37
CA GLY A 364 12.03 -17.99 -27.75
C GLY A 364 12.65 -17.17 -26.60
N ALA A 365 12.41 -17.57 -25.35
CA ALA A 365 12.83 -16.93 -24.12
C ALA A 365 14.36 -17.01 -23.94
N GLN A 366 14.96 -15.96 -23.39
CA GLN A 366 16.40 -15.92 -23.16
C GLN A 366 16.80 -16.83 -21.98
N GLY A 367 17.51 -17.92 -22.29
CA GLY A 367 18.15 -18.80 -21.33
C GLY A 367 18.72 -20.02 -22.05
N LYS A 368 20.05 -20.14 -22.13
CA LYS A 368 20.68 -21.34 -22.72
C LYS A 368 20.48 -22.51 -21.76
N LEU A 369 19.64 -23.47 -22.14
CA LEU A 369 19.57 -24.76 -21.47
C LEU A 369 20.60 -25.72 -22.09
N PHE A 370 21.24 -26.50 -21.23
CA PHE A 370 22.43 -27.32 -21.53
C PHE A 370 22.19 -28.27 -22.71
N GLU A 371 23.19 -28.42 -23.60
CA GLU A 371 23.04 -29.22 -24.83
C GLU A 371 23.26 -30.73 -24.61
N LYS A 372 23.74 -31.16 -23.43
CA LYS A 372 24.15 -32.54 -23.13
C LYS A 372 23.62 -33.03 -21.77
N CYS A 373 23.35 -34.33 -21.69
CA CYS A 373 22.96 -35.02 -20.46
C CYS A 373 24.12 -35.07 -19.46
N ILE A 374 23.89 -34.70 -18.20
CA ILE A 374 24.94 -34.74 -17.16
C ILE A 374 25.36 -36.16 -16.76
N GLY A 375 24.50 -37.15 -16.98
CA GLY A 375 24.79 -38.54 -16.63
C GLY A 375 25.62 -39.30 -17.68
N CYS A 376 25.28 -39.17 -18.96
CA CYS A 376 25.92 -39.92 -20.06
C CYS A 376 26.73 -39.04 -21.03
N GLY A 377 26.61 -37.72 -20.99
CA GLY A 377 27.30 -36.80 -21.91
C GLY A 377 26.68 -36.70 -23.32
N GLU A 378 25.62 -37.46 -23.61
CA GLU A 378 24.96 -37.46 -24.92
C GLU A 378 24.17 -36.17 -25.18
N PRO A 379 24.10 -35.68 -26.42
CA PRO A 379 23.30 -34.51 -26.78
C PRO A 379 21.80 -34.71 -26.54
N LEU A 380 21.14 -33.70 -25.96
CA LEU A 380 19.71 -33.80 -25.61
C LEU A 380 18.77 -33.81 -26.83
N HIS A 381 19.18 -33.29 -27.98
CA HIS A 381 18.37 -33.25 -29.21
C HIS A 381 18.07 -34.65 -29.80
N ASN A 382 18.77 -35.67 -29.33
CA ASN A 382 18.55 -37.06 -29.74
C ASN A 382 17.41 -37.76 -28.97
N HIS A 383 16.74 -37.06 -28.04
CA HIS A 383 15.81 -37.67 -27.09
C HIS A 383 14.52 -36.85 -26.93
N THR A 384 13.42 -37.53 -26.56
CA THR A 384 12.13 -36.90 -26.30
C THR A 384 12.12 -36.20 -24.93
N ALA A 385 11.32 -35.13 -24.80
CA ALA A 385 11.21 -34.35 -23.56
C ALA A 385 10.71 -35.17 -22.35
N ASP A 386 10.03 -36.29 -22.59
CA ASP A 386 9.45 -37.16 -21.55
C ASP A 386 10.47 -38.11 -20.90
N GLY A 387 11.72 -38.11 -21.35
CA GLY A 387 12.79 -39.02 -20.89
C GLY A 387 13.82 -38.39 -19.95
N ARG A 388 13.61 -37.15 -19.49
CA ARG A 388 14.61 -36.36 -18.75
C ARG A 388 14.05 -35.75 -17.46
N GLU A 389 14.91 -35.63 -16.46
CA GLU A 389 14.67 -34.91 -15.20
C GLU A 389 15.76 -33.86 -14.98
N LEU A 390 15.47 -32.84 -14.19
CA LEU A 390 16.39 -31.74 -13.91
C LEU A 390 17.27 -32.10 -12.70
N ASP A 391 18.58 -32.10 -12.86
CA ASP A 391 19.56 -32.48 -11.84
C ASP A 391 20.71 -31.47 -11.76
N TRP A 392 21.61 -31.67 -10.80
CA TRP A 392 22.77 -30.80 -10.60
C TRP A 392 24.06 -31.62 -10.56
N PRO A 393 25.20 -31.03 -10.99
CA PRO A 393 26.52 -31.61 -10.78
C PRO A 393 26.77 -32.00 -9.32
N VAL A 394 27.62 -33.00 -9.09
CA VAL A 394 27.85 -33.59 -7.75
C VAL A 394 28.48 -32.63 -6.77
N ASP A 395 29.36 -31.76 -7.26
CA ASP A 395 30.07 -30.74 -6.51
C ASP A 395 29.20 -29.49 -6.23
N THR A 396 27.97 -29.46 -6.72
CA THR A 396 27.04 -28.34 -6.53
C THR A 396 26.70 -28.13 -5.06
N GLN A 397 26.94 -26.91 -4.57
CA GLN A 397 26.63 -26.50 -3.20
C GLN A 397 25.33 -25.69 -3.08
N VAL A 398 24.86 -25.12 -4.20
CA VAL A 398 23.62 -24.31 -4.28
C VAL A 398 22.80 -24.76 -5.48
N PHE A 399 21.50 -24.97 -5.28
CA PHE A 399 20.67 -25.67 -6.26
C PHE A 399 19.64 -24.72 -6.85
N GLN A 400 19.86 -24.24 -8.07
CA GLN A 400 19.06 -23.24 -8.74
C GLN A 400 18.69 -23.71 -10.16
N ILE A 401 17.68 -23.13 -10.80
CA ILE A 401 17.28 -23.48 -12.17
C ILE A 401 18.43 -23.18 -13.15
N SER A 402 19.09 -22.05 -12.96
CA SER A 402 20.14 -21.53 -13.83
C SER A 402 21.46 -22.31 -13.81
N ASN A 403 21.69 -23.14 -12.78
CA ASN A 403 22.83 -24.07 -12.72
C ASN A 403 22.40 -25.55 -12.77
N ALA A 404 21.15 -25.81 -13.11
CA ALA A 404 20.66 -27.17 -13.28
C ALA A 404 20.92 -27.69 -14.70
N CYS A 405 21.10 -29.00 -14.81
CA CYS A 405 21.31 -29.72 -16.07
C CYS A 405 20.24 -30.79 -16.26
N TRP A 406 19.97 -31.16 -17.51
CA TRP A 406 19.12 -32.31 -17.79
C TRP A 406 19.87 -33.62 -17.56
N ARG A 407 19.19 -34.59 -16.95
CA ARG A 407 19.63 -35.98 -16.83
C ARG A 407 18.58 -36.91 -17.45
N MET A 408 19.01 -37.83 -18.30
CA MET A 408 18.13 -38.86 -18.84
C MET A 408 17.77 -39.90 -17.78
N HIS A 409 16.53 -40.38 -17.81
CA HIS A 409 16.11 -41.52 -17.01
C HIS A 409 16.98 -42.76 -17.32
N GLY A 410 17.41 -43.48 -16.28
CA GLY A 410 18.32 -44.62 -16.39
C GLY A 410 19.82 -44.26 -16.38
N CYS A 411 20.19 -42.99 -16.55
CA CYS A 411 21.56 -42.56 -16.27
C CYS A 411 21.77 -42.43 -14.76
N ARG A 412 22.89 -42.93 -14.24
CA ARG A 412 23.27 -42.73 -12.84
C ARG A 412 23.32 -41.21 -12.57
N ALA A 413 22.80 -40.78 -11.42
CA ALA A 413 23.09 -39.46 -10.90
C ALA A 413 24.62 -39.28 -10.93
N GLY A 414 25.11 -38.09 -11.32
CA GLY A 414 26.54 -37.85 -11.48
C GLY A 414 27.34 -38.44 -10.32
N ALA A 415 28.50 -39.03 -10.64
CA ALA A 415 29.48 -39.47 -9.66
C ALA A 415 30.35 -38.30 -9.20
#